data_AF-A0A1H6R673-F1
#
_entry.id   AF-A0A1H6R673-F1
#
_cell.length_a   1.000
_cell.length_b   1.000
_cell.length_c   1.000
_cell.angle_alpha   90.00
_cell.angle_beta   90.00
_cell.angle_gamma   90.00
#
_symmetry.space_group_name_H-M   'P 1'
#
loop_
_entity.id
_entity.type
_entity.pdbx_description
1 polymer ?
#
loop_
_entity_poly.entity_id
_entity_poly.type
_entity_poly.pdbx_seq_one_letter_code
_entity_poly.pdbx_strand_id
1 'polypeptide(L)' 'MDDKFRKLLLIIIGCSFIVGFGILFKIMEWPGATLIFNIGVVLEVIFGATIMVYLLKNKNK' A
#
# COMPACT_ATOMS: atom_id res chain seq x y z
N MET A 1 16.39 -8.51 11.12
CA MET A 1 15.33 -7.78 10.40
C MET A 1 14.17 -7.67 11.36
N ASP A 2 13.88 -6.48 11.85
CA ASP A 2 12.91 -6.27 12.92
C ASP A 2 11.53 -6.82 12.56
N ASP A 3 10.84 -7.46 13.50
CA ASP A 3 9.48 -7.99 13.28
C ASP A 3 8.50 -6.90 12.82
N LYS A 4 8.74 -5.65 13.25
CA LYS A 4 7.99 -4.47 12.82
C LYS A 4 8.18 -4.17 11.33
N PHE A 5 9.39 -4.36 10.80
CA PHE A 5 9.69 -4.16 9.39
C PHE A 5 9.06 -5.26 8.53
N ARG A 6 9.11 -6.52 8.98
CA ARG A 6 8.42 -7.64 8.33
C ARG A 6 6.91 -7.43 8.26
N LYS A 7 6.28 -6.97 9.35
CA LYS A 7 4.85 -6.61 9.35
C LYS A 7 4.53 -5.50 8.35
N LEU A 8 5.36 -4.46 8.27
CA LEU A 8 5.14 -3.37 7.31
C LEU A 8 5.26 -3.82 5.86
N LEU A 9 6.23 -4.68 5.54
CA LEU A 9 6.35 -5.28 4.22
C LEU A 9 5.13 -6.13 3.85
N LEU A 10 4.63 -6.95 4.78
CA LEU A 10 3.42 -7.76 4.56
C LEU A 10 2.18 -6.88 4.30
N ILE A 11 2.06 -5.75 5.00
CA ILE A 11 0.96 -4.80 4.80
C ILE A 11 1.02 -4.16 3.40
N ILE A 12 2.20 -3.78 2.92
CA ILE A 12 2.36 -3.21 1.56
C ILE A 12 2.00 -4.24 0.50
N ILE A 13 2.46 -5.49 0.64
CA ILE A 13 2.09 -6.57 -0.28
C ILE A 13 0.57 -6.74 -0.33
N GLY A 14 -0.09 -6.72 0.84
CA GLY A 14 -1.56 -6.77 0.91
C GLY A 14 -2.26 -5.56 0.27
N CYS A 15 -1.73 -4.35 0.44
CA CYS A 15 -2.27 -3.14 -0.20
C CYS A 15 -2.16 -3.22 -1.73
N SER A 16 -1.06 -3.75 -2.26
CA SER A 16 -0.85 -3.88 -3.70
C SER A 16 -1.88 -4.82 -4.35
N PHE A 17 -2.28 -5.88 -3.63
CA PHE A 17 -3.41 -6.73 -4.05
C PHE A 17 -4.73 -5.97 -4.12
N ILE A 18 -5.02 -5.09 -3.15
CA ILE A 18 -6.24 -4.26 -3.14
C ILE A 18 -6.25 -3.29 -4.32
N VAL A 19 -5.10 -2.70 -4.66
CA VAL A 19 -4.96 -1.83 -5.84
C VAL A 19 -5.20 -2.63 -7.13
N GLY A 20 -4.62 -3.84 -7.25
CA GLY A 20 -4.83 -4.73 -8.39
C GLY A 20 -6.30 -5.14 -8.57
N PHE A 21 -6.98 -5.49 -7.47
CA PHE A 21 -8.43 -5.73 -7.48
C PHE A 21 -9.21 -4.47 -7.86
N GLY A 22 -8.84 -3.31 -7.34
CA GLY A 22 -9.45 -2.02 -7.70
C GLY A 22 -9.37 -1.72 -9.21
N ILE A 23 -8.25 -2.04 -9.86
CA ILE A 23 -8.10 -1.93 -11.32
C ILE A 23 -9.02 -2.92 -12.04
N LEU A 24 -9.11 -4.15 -11.56
CA LEU A 24 -9.99 -5.19 -12.12
C LEU A 24 -11.46 -4.75 -12.09
N PHE A 25 -11.93 -4.23 -10.95
CA PHE A 25 -13.29 -3.68 -10.80
C PHE A 25 -13.51 -2.43 -11.67
N LYS A 26 -12.46 -1.64 -11.92
CA LYS A 26 -12.52 -0.46 -12.78
C LYS A 26 -12.69 -0.85 -14.25
N ILE A 27 -12.06 -1.94 -14.69
CA ILE A 27 -12.23 -2.52 -16.03
C ILE A 27 -13.65 -3.09 -16.20
N MET A 28 -14.24 -3.64 -15.13
CA MET A 28 -15.62 -4.15 -15.13
C MET A 28 -16.70 -3.04 -15.04
N GLU A 29 -16.32 -1.76 -15.05
CA GLU A 29 -17.22 -0.58 -14.87
C GLU A 29 -18.14 -0.68 -13.64
N TRP A 30 -17.74 -1.45 -12.63
CA TRP A 30 -18.56 -1.64 -11.44
C TRP A 30 -18.72 -0.32 -10.67
N PRO A 31 -19.96 0.08 -10.31
CA PRO A 31 -20.18 1.29 -9.55
C PRO A 31 -19.47 1.18 -8.20
N GLY A 32 -18.54 2.10 -7.93
CA GLY A 32 -17.71 2.11 -6.72
C GLY A 32 -16.27 1.62 -6.90
N ALA A 33 -15.89 1.11 -8.07
CA ALA A 33 -14.51 0.67 -8.35
C ALA A 33 -13.48 1.81 -8.18
N THR A 34 -13.83 3.02 -8.62
CA THR A 34 -13.01 4.22 -8.46
C THR A 34 -12.76 4.56 -7.00
N LEU A 35 -13.73 4.29 -6.12
CA LEU A 35 -13.64 4.57 -4.69
C LEU A 35 -12.67 3.59 -4.02
N ILE A 36 -12.77 2.30 -4.35
CA ILE A 36 -11.85 1.25 -3.87
C ILE A 36 -10.42 1.50 -4.37
N PHE A 37 -10.28 1.86 -5.65
CA PHE A 37 -8.98 2.17 -6.26
C PHE A 37 -8.31 3.37 -5.58
N ASN A 38 -9.05 4.47 -5.37
CA ASN A 38 -8.50 5.66 -4.71
C ASN A 38 -8.10 5.38 -3.26
N ILE A 39 -8.89 4.60 -2.51
CA ILE A 39 -8.55 4.23 -1.13
C ILE A 39 -7.29 3.36 -1.10
N GLY A 40 -7.18 2.37 -2.00
CA GLY A 40 -6.00 1.52 -2.11
C GLY A 40 -4.72 2.31 -2.41
N VAL A 41 -4.79 3.24 -3.37
CA VAL A 41 -3.65 4.10 -3.75
C VAL A 41 -3.23 5.01 -2.60
N VAL A 42 -4.17 5.64 -1.89
CA VAL A 42 -3.85 6.50 -0.74
C VAL A 42 -3.17 5.72 0.37
N LEU A 43 -3.65 4.50 0.67
CA LEU A 43 -3.00 3.64 1.66
C LEU A 43 -1.57 3.27 1.25
N GLU A 44 -1.37 2.89 -0.02
CA GLU A 44 -0.05 2.49 -0.51
C GLU A 44 0.97 3.64 -0.43
N VAL A 45 0.54 4.87 -0.73
CA VAL A 45 1.39 6.06 -0.59
C VAL A 45 1.75 6.32 0.88
N ILE A 46 0.80 6.22 1.82
CA ILE A 46 1.06 6.48 3.24
C ILE A 46 2.01 5.41 3.83
N PHE A 47 1.77 4.14 3.54
CA PHE A 47 2.62 3.05 4.02
C PHE A 47 4.00 3.09 3.35
N GLY A 48 4.09 3.41 2.06
CA GLY A 48 5.34 3.60 1.34
C GLY A 48 6.16 4.75 1.93
N ALA A 49 5.55 5.91 2.16
CA ALA A 49 6.20 7.05 2.82
C ALA A 49 6.67 6.70 4.24
N THR A 50 5.88 5.94 5.01
CA THR A 50 6.26 5.49 6.36
C THR A 50 7.48 4.58 6.34
N ILE A 51 7.56 3.62 5.40
CA ILE A 51 8.77 2.80 5.22
C ILE A 51 9.95 3.67 4.82
N MET A 52 9.77 4.60 3.89
CA MET A 52 10.86 5.45 3.41
C MET A 52 11.46 6.28 4.54
N VAL A 53 10.63 6.88 5.40
CA VAL A 53 11.07 7.59 6.61
C VAL A 53 11.75 6.63 7.60
N TYR A 54 11.21 5.43 7.80
CA TYR A 54 11.84 4.41 8.67
C TYR A 54 13.24 4.01 8.16
N LEU A 55 13.39 3.78 6.86
CA LEU A 55 14.67 3.45 6.23
C LEU A 55 15.67 4.60 6.33
N LEU A 56 15.24 5.85 6.09
CA LEU A 56 16.09 7.03 6.25
C LEU A 56 16.54 7.21 7.71
N LYS A 57 15.65 6.98 8.68
CA LYS A 57 15.98 7.06 10.09
C LYS A 57 16.93 5.94 10.54
N ASN A 58 16.82 4.75 9.96
CA ASN A 58 17.69 3.62 10.26
C ASN A 58 19.05 3.69 9.55
N LYS A 59 19.17 4.44 8.43
CA LYS A 59 20.45 4.68 7.74
C LYS A 59 21.37 5.69 8.44
N ASN A 60 20.79 6.58 9.24
CA ASN A 60 21.51 7.63 9.98
C ASN A 60 21.92 7.21 11.40
N LYS A 61 21.84 5.91 11.71
CA LYS A 61 22.24 5.31 12.98
C LYS A 61 23.20 4.16 12.70
#